data_AF-A0A1R3UFT0-F1
#
_entry.id   AF-A0A1R3UFT0-F1
#
_cell.length_a   1.000
_cell.length_b   1.000
_cell.length_c   1.000
_cell.angle_alpha   90.00
_cell.angle_beta   90.00
_cell.angle_gamma   90.00
#
_symmetry.space_group_name_H-M   'P 1'
#
loop_
_entity.id
_entity.type
_entity.pdbx_description
1 polymer ?
#
loop_
_entity_poly.entity_id
_entity_poly.type
_entity_poly.pdbx_seq_one_letter_code
_entity_poly.pdbx_strand_id
1 'polypeptide(L)'
;MAAYLAERMNLHMWPIKARVRLAMSAQEALRGRAAHYGTIEAVDEHTCVLLCAGADMVATACYLAMLDVDMEVEEPAELREAMAHLGGRLSRAAKEDRALGN
;
A
#
# COMPACT_ATOMS: atom_id res chain seq x y z
N MET A 1 1.81 26.91 -0.03
CA MET A 1 0.84 26.55 -1.08
C MET A 1 1.42 25.74 -2.25
N ALA A 2 2.75 25.54 -2.35
CA ALA A 2 3.37 24.79 -3.44
C ALA A 2 3.36 23.25 -3.25
N ALA A 3 3.40 22.76 -2.00
CA ALA A 3 3.47 21.31 -1.73
C ALA A 3 2.21 20.54 -2.18
N TYR A 4 1.02 21.16 -2.06
CA TYR A 4 -0.25 20.54 -2.47
C TYR A 4 -0.35 20.30 -3.98
N LEU A 5 0.25 21.19 -4.79
CA LEU A 5 0.27 21.07 -6.25
C LEU A 5 1.24 19.98 -6.69
N ALA A 6 2.40 19.84 -6.04
CA ALA A 6 3.36 18.78 -6.33
C ALA A 6 2.78 17.38 -6.05
N GLU A 7 2.08 17.21 -4.93
CA GLU A 7 1.42 15.95 -4.54
C GLU A 7 0.38 15.51 -5.58
N ARG A 8 -0.49 16.45 -6.02
CA ARG A 8 -1.50 16.17 -7.06
C ARG A 8 -0.87 15.85 -8.43
N MET A 9 0.23 16.51 -8.77
CA MET A 9 0.93 16.26 -10.03
C MET A 9 1.62 14.89 -10.03
N ASN A 10 2.09 14.43 -8.87
CA ASN A 10 2.68 13.10 -8.69
C ASN A 10 1.64 11.97 -8.89
N LEU A 11 0.39 12.17 -8.45
CA LEU A 11 -0.72 11.25 -8.70
C LEU A 11 -1.18 11.22 -10.17
N HIS A 12 -0.84 12.24 -10.98
CA HIS A 12 -1.23 12.34 -12.38
C HIS A 12 -0.19 11.75 -13.35
N MET A 13 1.07 11.60 -12.92
CA MET A 13 2.15 11.03 -13.75
C MET A 13 2.23 9.50 -13.69
N TRP A 14 1.58 8.87 -12.72
CA TRP A 14 1.61 7.43 -12.55
C TRP A 14 0.30 6.77 -12.99
N PRO A 15 0.36 5.70 -13.81
CA PRO A 15 -0.82 5.10 -14.43
C PRO A 15 -1.72 4.40 -13.41
N ILE A 16 -1.14 3.90 -12.32
CA ILE A 16 -1.89 3.23 -11.27
C ILE A 16 -2.35 4.28 -10.27
N LYS A 17 -3.65 4.32 -10.01
CA LYS A 17 -4.25 5.06 -8.91
C LYS A 17 -4.93 4.04 -8.03
N ALA A 18 -4.46 3.93 -6.79
CA ALA A 18 -4.97 2.97 -5.84
C ALA A 18 -5.64 3.68 -4.67
N ARG A 19 -6.76 3.11 -4.26
CA ARG A 19 -7.52 3.49 -3.08
C ARG A 19 -7.52 2.32 -2.12
N VAL A 20 -6.87 2.50 -0.97
CA VAL A 20 -6.62 1.43 -0.01
C VAL A 20 -7.09 1.87 1.36
N ARG A 21 -8.01 1.12 1.95
CA ARG A 21 -8.46 1.32 3.33
C ARG A 21 -7.46 0.68 4.28
N LEU A 22 -6.97 1.44 5.24
CA LEU A 22 -6.03 0.98 6.27
C LEU A 22 -6.77 0.85 7.59
N ALA A 23 -6.48 -0.23 8.34
CA ALA A 23 -6.98 -0.45 9.69
C ALA A 23 -6.20 0.37 10.73
N MET A 24 -6.12 1.68 10.53
CA MET A 24 -5.55 2.65 11.47
C MET A 24 -6.21 4.02 11.31
N SER A 25 -6.13 4.85 12.35
CA SER A 25 -6.67 6.21 12.28
C SER A 25 -5.89 7.08 11.30
N ALA A 26 -6.56 8.09 10.73
CA ALA A 26 -5.88 9.06 9.87
C ALA A 26 -4.73 9.79 10.60
N GLN A 27 -4.85 10.00 11.92
CA GLN A 27 -3.83 10.68 12.71
C GLN A 27 -2.55 9.84 12.85
N GLU A 28 -2.69 8.53 13.00
CA GLU A 28 -1.56 7.59 13.00
C GLU A 28 -0.93 7.48 11.62
N ALA A 29 -1.76 7.34 10.58
CA ALA A 29 -1.30 7.26 9.19
C ALA A 29 -0.50 8.50 8.77
N LEU A 30 -0.94 9.69 9.16
CA LEU A 30 -0.25 10.97 8.88
C LEU A 30 1.09 11.13 9.60
N ARG A 31 1.30 10.44 10.73
CA ARG A 31 2.58 10.43 11.47
C ARG A 31 3.51 9.31 11.04
N GLY A 32 2.97 8.30 10.35
CA GLY A 32 3.67 7.09 9.97
C GLY A 32 4.14 7.09 8.51
N ARG A 33 4.50 5.90 8.04
CA ARG A 33 4.99 5.70 6.67
C ARG A 33 3.92 5.98 5.60
N ALA A 34 2.64 5.77 5.92
CA ALA A 34 1.53 5.94 4.99
C ALA A 34 1.51 7.35 4.37
N ALA A 35 1.85 8.38 5.15
CA ALA A 35 1.94 9.76 4.68
C ALA A 35 2.97 10.01 3.56
N HIS A 36 3.96 9.12 3.40
CA HIS A 36 4.98 9.23 2.35
C HIS A 36 4.55 8.59 1.03
N TYR A 37 3.47 7.79 1.03
CA TYR A 37 3.03 7.04 -0.14
C TYR A 37 1.83 7.68 -0.85
N GLY A 38 1.21 8.70 -0.25
CA GLY A 38 0.13 9.43 -0.89
C GLY A 38 -0.73 10.21 0.10
N THR A 39 -1.94 10.55 -0.34
CA THR A 39 -2.88 11.35 0.45
C THR A 39 -3.70 10.46 1.38
N ILE A 40 -3.89 10.91 2.62
CA ILE A 40 -4.73 10.24 3.61
C ILE A 40 -6.09 10.94 3.71
N GLU A 41 -7.16 10.17 3.60
CA GLU A 41 -8.54 10.59 3.84
C GLU A 41 -9.07 9.91 5.10
N ALA A 42 -9.58 10.68 6.07
CA ALA A 42 -10.20 10.10 7.25
C ALA A 42 -11.54 9.45 6.90
N VAL A 43 -11.79 8.25 7.45
CA VAL A 43 -13.07 7.56 7.33
C VAL A 43 -13.78 7.56 8.67
N ASP A 44 -13.12 7.07 9.72
CA ASP A 44 -13.61 7.06 11.10
C ASP A 44 -12.44 7.15 12.12
N GLU A 45 -12.72 6.89 13.40
CA GLU A 45 -11.74 6.97 14.50
C GLU A 45 -10.61 5.94 14.39
N HIS A 46 -10.81 4.85 13.65
CA HIS A 46 -9.92 3.69 13.58
C HIS A 46 -9.52 3.29 12.15
N THR A 47 -10.09 3.93 11.14
CA THR A 47 -9.78 3.65 9.74
C THR A 47 -9.58 4.92 8.92
N CYS A 48 -8.73 4.80 7.91
CA CYS A 48 -8.50 5.83 6.92
C CYS A 48 -8.30 5.22 5.54
N VAL A 49 -8.38 6.05 4.51
CA VAL A 49 -8.05 5.65 3.14
C VAL A 49 -6.76 6.33 2.71
N LEU A 50 -5.84 5.53 2.18
CA LEU A 50 -4.68 5.98 1.44
C LEU A 50 -5.01 6.02 -0.05
N LEU A 51 -4.90 7.21 -0.63
CA LEU A 51 -4.87 7.45 -2.07
C LEU A 51 -3.42 7.54 -2.52
N CYS A 52 -2.95 6.51 -3.21
CA CYS A 52 -1.59 6.45 -3.73
C CYS A 52 -1.56 6.21 -5.24
N ALA A 53 -0.41 6.50 -5.84
CA ALA A 53 -0.16 6.18 -7.24
C ALA A 53 1.16 5.45 -7.38
N GLY A 54 1.28 4.63 -8.42
CA GLY A 54 2.44 3.78 -8.64
C GLY A 54 2.73 3.52 -10.11
N ALA A 55 3.99 3.17 -10.40
CA ALA A 55 4.43 2.84 -11.75
C ALA A 55 4.05 1.40 -12.16
N ASP A 56 4.05 0.47 -11.22
CA ASP A 56 3.70 -0.94 -11.43
C ASP A 56 2.99 -1.58 -10.22
N MET A 57 2.15 -2.60 -10.47
CA MET A 57 1.30 -3.22 -9.45
C MET A 57 2.09 -3.96 -8.38
N VAL A 58 3.21 -4.60 -8.74
CA VAL A 58 4.00 -5.41 -7.81
C VAL A 58 4.80 -4.54 -6.86
N ALA A 59 5.44 -3.48 -7.35
CA ALA A 59 6.11 -2.50 -6.49
C ALA A 59 5.11 -1.81 -5.58
N THR A 60 3.93 -1.44 -6.10
CA THR A 60 2.85 -0.88 -5.28
C THR A 60 2.42 -1.85 -4.17
N ALA A 61 2.21 -3.12 -4.49
CA ALA A 61 1.91 -4.15 -3.48
C ALA A 61 3.02 -4.31 -2.44
N CYS A 62 4.30 -4.26 -2.84
CA CYS A 62 5.44 -4.30 -1.93
C CYS A 62 5.48 -3.07 -1.00
N TYR A 63 5.23 -1.87 -1.54
CA TYR A 63 5.18 -0.64 -0.74
C TYR A 63 4.06 -0.67 0.29
N LEU A 64 2.88 -1.14 -0.11
CA LEU A 64 1.76 -1.33 0.79
C LEU A 64 2.07 -2.37 1.87
N ALA A 65 2.67 -3.50 1.53
CA ALA A 65 3.05 -4.52 2.52
C ALA A 65 4.02 -3.99 3.60
N MET A 66 4.87 -3.01 3.28
CA MET A 66 5.78 -2.38 4.26
C MET A 66 5.08 -1.48 5.29
N LEU A 67 3.79 -1.19 5.12
CA LEU A 67 2.99 -0.47 6.12
C LEU A 67 2.73 -1.31 7.37
N ASP A 68 2.81 -2.64 7.26
CA ASP A 68 2.63 -3.57 8.38
C ASP A 68 1.32 -3.33 9.15
N VAL A 69 0.25 -3.09 8.39
CA VAL A 69 -1.11 -2.87 8.89
C VAL A 69 -2.08 -3.66 8.02
N ASP A 70 -3.16 -4.16 8.62
CA ASP A 70 -4.26 -4.74 7.86
C ASP A 70 -4.88 -3.69 6.92
N MET A 71 -5.20 -4.11 5.71
CA MET A 71 -5.72 -3.23 4.69
C MET A 71 -6.64 -3.93 3.69
N GLU A 72 -7.49 -3.13 3.06
CA GLU A 72 -8.38 -3.53 1.99
C GLU A 72 -8.14 -2.63 0.79
N VAL A 73 -7.71 -3.21 -0.32
CA VAL A 73 -7.67 -2.48 -1.60
C VAL A 73 -9.11 -2.35 -2.08
N GLU A 74 -9.60 -1.13 -2.27
CA GLU A 74 -10.91 -0.86 -2.87
C GLU A 74 -10.79 -0.91 -4.39
N GLU A 75 -9.78 -0.23 -4.93
CA GLU A 75 -9.43 -0.18 -6.35
C GLU A 75 -7.92 0.08 -6.55
N PRO A 76 -7.30 -0.37 -7.65
CA PRO A 76 -7.86 -1.24 -8.68
C PRO A 76 -7.89 -2.72 -8.23
N ALA A 77 -8.73 -3.54 -8.85
CA ALA A 77 -8.88 -4.96 -8.47
C ALA A 77 -7.60 -5.76 -8.73
N GLU A 78 -6.87 -5.40 -9.78
CA GLU A 78 -5.61 -5.98 -10.23
C GLU A 78 -4.51 -5.84 -9.17
N LEU A 79 -4.60 -4.82 -8.30
CA LEU A 79 -3.68 -4.69 -7.18
C LEU A 79 -3.90 -5.78 -6.13
N ARG A 80 -5.14 -6.24 -5.91
CA ARG A 80 -5.41 -7.41 -5.04
C ARG A 80 -4.77 -8.67 -5.60
N GLU A 81 -4.81 -8.84 -6.93
CA GLU A 81 -4.17 -9.98 -7.59
C GLU A 81 -2.64 -9.94 -7.42
N ALA A 82 -2.03 -8.76 -7.59
CA ALA A 82 -0.60 -8.57 -7.36
C ALA A 82 -0.20 -8.83 -5.90
N MET A 83 -1.01 -8.38 -4.93
CA MET A 83 -0.80 -8.66 -3.51
C MET A 83 -0.93 -10.15 -3.19
N ALA A 84 -1.93 -10.84 -3.73
CA ALA A 84 -2.09 -12.29 -3.56
C ALA A 84 -0.89 -13.06 -4.15
N HIS A 85 -0.40 -12.64 -5.31
CA HIS A 85 0.79 -13.22 -5.92
C HIS A 85 2.04 -13.01 -5.04
N LEU A 86 2.27 -11.79 -4.56
CA LEU A 86 3.37 -11.44 -3.67
C LEU A 86 3.31 -12.23 -2.36
N GLY A 87 2.15 -12.23 -1.69
CA GLY A 87 1.93 -12.95 -0.44
C GLY A 87 2.14 -14.45 -0.61
N GLY A 88 1.70 -15.04 -1.73
CA GLY A 88 1.95 -16.44 -2.06
C GLY A 88 3.44 -16.75 -2.22
N ARG A 89 4.21 -15.87 -2.87
CA ARG A 89 5.68 -16.03 -2.99
C ARG A 89 6.38 -15.97 -1.63
N LEU A 90 6.06 -14.96 -0.82
CA LEU A 90 6.63 -14.78 0.51
C LEU A 90 6.29 -15.96 1.43
N SER A 91 5.03 -16.43 1.39
CA SER A 91 4.58 -17.59 2.16
C SER A 91 5.30 -18.88 1.79
N ARG A 92 5.58 -19.11 0.50
CA ARG A 92 6.37 -20.27 0.05
C ARG A 92 7.82 -20.17 0.53
N ALA A 93 8.45 -19.01 0.36
CA ALA A 93 9.82 -18.79 0.81
C ALA A 93 9.98 -18.96 2.33
N ALA A 94 9.00 -18.50 3.12
CA ALA A 94 9.00 -18.69 4.57
C ALA A 94 8.82 -20.16 5.01
N LYS A 95 8.20 -20.99 4.15
CA LYS A 95 8.00 -22.44 4.38
C LYS A 95 9.14 -23.30 3.85
N GLU A 96 10.04 -22.75 3.04
CA GLU A 96 11.28 -23.41 2.65
C GLU A 96 12.19 -23.47 3.87
N ASP A 97 11.81 -24.35 4.79
CA ASP A 97 12.70 -24.86 5.81
C ASP A 97 13.82 -25.58 5.09
N ARG A 98 15.01 -25.22 5.51
CA ARG A 98 16.24 -25.65 4.90
C ARG A 98 16.38 -27.15 5.16
N ALA A 99 15.91 -27.97 4.22
CA ALA A 99 16.44 -29.32 4.01
C ALA A 99 17.91 -29.26 3.50
N LEU A 100 18.72 -28.33 4.02
CA LEU A 100 20.18 -28.39 4.06
C LEU A 100 20.58 -28.68 5.50
N GLY A 101 20.13 -29.84 5.95
CA GLY A 101 20.79 -30.66 6.94
C GLY A 101 21.08 -32.01 6.30
N ASN A 102 22.01 -32.05 5.33
CA ASN A 102 22.90 -33.19 5.09
C ASN A 102 24.11 -32.74 4.27
#